data_AF-A0A536F0J7-F1
#
_entry.id   AF-A0A536F0J7-F1
#
_cell.length_a   1.000
_cell.length_b   1.000
_cell.length_c   1.000
_cell.angle_alpha   90.00
_cell.angle_beta   90.00
_cell.angle_gamma   90.00
#
_symmetry.space_group_name_H-M   'P 1'
#
loop_
_entity.id
_entity.type
_entity.pdbx_description
1 polymer ?
#
loop_
_entity_poly.entity_id
_entity_poly.type
_entity_poly.pdbx_seq_one_letter_code
_entity_poly.pdbx_strand_id
1 'polypeptide(L)'
;MSLLILPPRTGLRRQAIPLAEELHFDPHAVRRAVAAIERRASRAHTLGLLVRSDVHGIKAADVRRALAGLPSPGDYRVVIKPLRYRTRPHLSGLCEFDVGRIIVRLPEPFRPFDELVYVSARRKPGAGMRFAWVSEKVRFRTRRDVLRFVYLHEWLHWYLREMVGRRSGAETACDRFALRNFRRRQVTLDDAREAIRGLRMLPLPDGLRLVA
;
A
#
# COMPACT_ATOMS: atom_id res chain seq x y z
N MET A 1 34.36 16.21 -58.86
CA MET A 1 34.83 15.39 -57.72
C MET A 1 35.32 16.32 -56.61
N SER A 2 34.47 16.61 -55.62
CA SER A 2 34.88 17.14 -54.30
C SER A 2 33.68 17.14 -53.35
N LEU A 3 33.98 16.86 -52.09
CA LEU A 3 33.12 16.33 -51.04
C LEU A 3 32.29 17.40 -50.31
N LEU A 4 31.16 16.94 -49.77
CA LEU A 4 30.29 17.58 -48.76
C LEU A 4 31.06 18.07 -47.53
N ILE A 5 30.75 19.27 -47.02
CA ILE A 5 30.82 19.57 -45.58
C ILE A 5 29.60 20.44 -45.19
N LEU A 6 28.63 19.82 -44.53
CA LEU A 6 27.56 20.48 -43.78
C LEU A 6 28.13 20.95 -42.42
N PRO A 7 27.77 22.15 -41.91
CA PRO A 7 28.19 22.59 -40.59
C PRO A 7 27.48 21.78 -39.48
N PRO A 8 28.16 21.47 -38.36
CA PRO A 8 27.60 20.67 -37.28
C PRO A 8 26.53 21.46 -36.50
N ARG A 9 25.39 20.81 -36.27
CA ARG A 9 24.34 21.26 -35.35
C ARG A 9 24.90 21.33 -33.93
N THR A 10 25.01 22.53 -33.37
CA THR A 10 25.28 22.78 -31.96
C THR A 10 24.11 22.28 -31.11
N GLY A 11 24.20 21.05 -30.63
CA GLY A 11 23.38 20.58 -29.52
C GLY A 11 23.80 21.32 -28.26
N LEU A 12 22.91 22.16 -27.71
CA LEU A 12 23.02 22.63 -26.32
C LEU A 12 22.90 21.42 -25.39
N ARG A 13 24.02 20.74 -25.18
CA ARG A 13 24.22 19.77 -24.12
C ARG A 13 24.05 20.54 -22.82
N ARG A 14 22.94 20.32 -22.10
CA ARG A 14 22.83 20.74 -20.70
C ARG A 14 24.09 20.27 -20.00
N GLN A 15 24.98 21.20 -19.68
CA GLN A 15 26.10 20.92 -18.80
C GLN A 15 25.47 20.52 -17.47
N ALA A 16 25.58 19.23 -17.12
CA ALA A 16 25.38 18.80 -15.77
C ALA A 16 26.38 19.60 -14.94
N ILE A 17 25.88 20.49 -14.10
CA ILE A 17 26.68 21.10 -13.05
C ILE A 17 27.23 19.92 -12.25
N PRO A 18 28.56 19.73 -12.18
CA PRO A 18 29.12 18.75 -11.28
C PRO A 18 28.93 19.36 -9.89
N LEU A 19 27.77 19.09 -9.29
CA LEU A 19 27.65 19.10 -7.85
C LEU A 19 28.70 18.11 -7.40
N ALA A 20 29.78 18.62 -6.82
CA ALA A 20 30.80 17.83 -6.19
C ALA A 20 30.09 16.71 -5.43
N GLU A 21 30.53 15.47 -5.67
CA GLU A 21 30.05 14.32 -4.92
C GLU A 21 30.33 14.60 -3.44
N GLU A 22 29.37 15.23 -2.76
CA GLU A 22 29.36 15.33 -1.32
C GLU A 22 29.28 13.89 -0.83
N LEU A 23 30.43 13.39 -0.39
CA LEU A 23 30.67 12.02 0.10
C LEU A 23 29.66 11.54 1.16
N HIS A 24 28.76 12.41 1.64
CA HIS A 24 27.81 12.18 2.71
C HIS A 24 26.36 12.56 2.37
N PHE A 25 26.04 12.85 1.11
CA PHE A 25 24.64 13.05 0.71
C PHE A 25 23.91 11.70 0.65
N ASP A 26 23.32 11.28 1.77
CA ASP A 26 22.36 10.17 1.81
C ASP A 26 20.95 10.70 1.48
N PRO A 27 20.40 10.43 0.29
CA PRO A 27 19.06 10.88 -0.08
C PRO A 27 17.99 10.32 0.86
N HIS A 28 18.23 9.17 1.50
CA HIS A 28 17.32 8.64 2.52
C HIS A 28 17.44 9.40 3.85
N ALA A 29 18.62 9.88 4.24
CA ALA A 29 18.78 10.75 5.42
C ALA A 29 18.06 12.07 5.25
N VAL A 30 18.19 12.69 4.07
CA VAL A 30 17.49 13.92 3.72
C VAL A 30 15.98 13.71 3.76
N ARG A 31 15.48 12.62 3.15
CA ARG A 31 14.06 12.26 3.21
C ARG A 31 13.57 12.00 4.64
N ARG A 32 14.36 11.31 5.48
CA ARG A 32 14.04 11.08 6.90
C ARG A 32 13.98 12.40 7.69
N ALA A 33 14.86 13.36 7.38
CA ALA A 33 14.90 14.67 8.00
C ALA A 33 13.70 15.53 7.58
N VAL A 34 13.37 15.57 6.29
CA VAL A 34 12.15 16.23 5.77
C VAL A 34 10.91 15.62 6.44
N ALA A 35 10.81 14.29 6.47
CA ALA A 35 9.71 13.60 7.16
C ALA A 35 9.69 13.90 8.67
N ALA A 36 10.83 14.12 9.33
CA ALA A 36 10.88 14.50 10.74
C ALA A 36 10.37 15.92 10.99
N ILE A 37 10.68 16.85 10.09
CA ILE A 37 10.19 18.23 10.10
C ILE A 37 8.68 18.24 9.84
N GLU A 38 8.21 17.49 8.85
CA GLU A 38 6.79 17.31 8.57
C GLU A 38 6.07 16.67 9.77
N ARG A 39 6.63 15.63 10.41
CA ARG A 39 6.11 15.05 11.67
C ARG A 39 6.01 16.05 12.81
N ARG A 40 6.98 16.97 12.93
CA ARG A 40 6.97 18.03 13.94
C ARG A 40 5.91 19.08 13.64
N ALA A 41 5.70 19.40 12.35
CA ALA A 41 4.64 20.29 11.90
C ALA A 41 3.25 19.65 12.08
N SER A 42 3.13 18.33 11.90
CA SER A 42 1.86 17.60 12.02
C SER A 42 1.46 17.22 13.45
N ARG A 43 2.35 17.41 14.43
CA ARG A 43 1.95 17.47 15.86
C ARG A 43 0.96 18.60 16.13
N ALA A 44 0.77 19.55 15.20
CA ALA A 44 -0.44 20.38 15.11
C ALA A 44 -1.63 19.51 14.63
N HIS A 45 -2.12 18.69 15.55
CA HIS A 45 -3.26 17.79 15.44
C HIS A 45 -4.56 18.55 15.12
N THR A 46 -4.94 18.71 13.85
CA THR A 46 -6.37 18.97 13.46
C THR A 46 -6.70 18.83 11.98
N LEU A 47 -5.78 18.38 11.11
CA LEU A 47 -6.10 18.24 9.69
C LEU A 47 -6.51 16.79 9.42
N GLY A 48 -7.81 16.56 9.22
CA GLY A 48 -8.35 15.26 8.83
C GLY A 48 -7.65 14.68 7.59
N LEU A 49 -7.89 13.38 7.32
CA LEU A 49 -7.20 12.59 6.28
C LEU A 49 -6.83 13.41 5.03
N LEU A 50 -5.52 13.52 4.78
CA LEU A 50 -4.97 14.24 3.62
C LEU A 50 -5.22 13.42 2.35
N VAL A 51 -6.29 13.75 1.64
CA VAL A 51 -6.72 12.99 0.45
C VAL A 51 -6.53 13.79 -0.83
N ARG A 52 -5.97 13.13 -1.84
CA ARG A 52 -6.01 13.54 -3.25
C ARG A 52 -6.66 12.44 -4.07
N SER A 53 -7.48 12.80 -5.06
CA SER A 53 -8.06 11.86 -6.01
C SER A 53 -7.75 12.30 -7.44
N ASP A 54 -7.14 11.41 -8.21
CA ASP A 54 -6.89 11.57 -9.65
C ASP A 54 -7.93 10.77 -10.49
N VAL A 55 -8.93 10.15 -9.83
CA VAL A 55 -10.00 9.37 -10.46
C VAL A 55 -11.13 10.27 -10.90
N HIS A 56 -11.56 10.15 -12.15
CA HIS A 56 -12.65 10.94 -12.69
C HIS A 56 -13.97 10.65 -11.96
N GLY A 57 -14.68 11.72 -11.56
CA GLY A 57 -15.96 11.63 -10.86
C GLY A 57 -15.89 11.20 -9.39
N ILE A 58 -14.70 11.07 -8.79
CA ILE A 58 -14.53 10.83 -7.35
C ILE A 58 -13.83 12.02 -6.70
N LYS A 59 -14.55 12.75 -5.85
CA LYS A 59 -13.99 13.90 -5.12
C LYS A 59 -13.28 13.42 -3.85
N ALA A 60 -12.31 14.20 -3.38
CA ALA A 60 -11.60 13.93 -2.12
C ALA A 60 -12.58 13.80 -0.92
N ALA A 61 -13.67 14.56 -0.90
CA ALA A 61 -14.71 14.45 0.12
C ALA A 61 -15.41 13.08 0.12
N ASP A 62 -15.64 12.49 -1.05
CA ASP A 62 -16.26 11.16 -1.18
C ASP A 62 -15.34 10.07 -0.65
N VAL A 63 -14.05 10.21 -0.91
CA VAL A 63 -13.02 9.32 -0.38
C VAL A 63 -12.92 9.46 1.14
N ARG A 64 -12.87 10.68 1.69
CA ARG A 64 -12.88 10.90 3.14
C ARG A 64 -14.10 10.26 3.80
N ARG A 65 -15.29 10.42 3.20
CA ARG A 65 -16.51 9.76 3.67
C ARG A 65 -16.43 8.24 3.55
N ALA A 66 -15.87 7.72 2.47
CA ALA A 66 -15.68 6.30 2.26
C ALA A 66 -14.69 5.69 3.27
N LEU A 67 -13.67 6.44 3.71
CA LEU A 67 -12.65 6.03 4.66
C LEU A 67 -12.95 6.48 6.10
N ALA A 68 -14.08 7.15 6.35
CA ALA A 68 -14.50 7.52 7.69
C ALA A 68 -14.59 6.27 8.59
N GLY A 69 -14.18 6.44 9.85
CA GLY A 69 -14.09 5.37 10.84
C GLY A 69 -12.92 4.40 10.64
N LEU A 70 -12.01 4.65 9.69
CA LEU A 70 -10.78 3.88 9.55
C LEU A 70 -9.61 4.58 10.26
N PRO A 71 -8.59 3.83 10.70
CA PRO A 71 -7.43 4.43 11.35
C PRO A 71 -6.68 5.37 10.39
N SER A 72 -6.18 6.49 10.91
CA SER A 72 -5.40 7.48 10.16
C SER A 72 -3.94 7.01 9.98
N PRO A 73 -3.26 7.32 8.86
CA PRO A 73 -1.84 7.01 8.67
C PRO A 73 -0.95 8.18 9.14
N GLY A 74 -1.40 8.93 10.14
CA GLY A 74 -0.77 10.18 10.57
C GLY A 74 -0.68 11.16 9.41
N ASP A 75 0.55 11.50 9.02
CA ASP A 75 0.84 12.59 8.10
C ASP A 75 0.90 12.12 6.64
N TYR A 76 0.80 10.81 6.42
CA TYR A 76 0.84 10.26 5.07
C TYR A 76 -0.37 10.73 4.26
N ARG A 77 -0.10 11.15 3.03
CA ARG A 77 -1.15 11.50 2.08
C ARG A 77 -1.74 10.24 1.45
N VAL A 78 -3.07 10.16 1.44
CA VAL A 78 -3.80 9.13 0.70
C VAL A 78 -4.08 9.64 -0.71
N VAL A 79 -3.54 8.94 -1.71
CA VAL A 79 -3.69 9.30 -3.12
C VAL A 79 -4.47 8.22 -3.85
N ILE A 80 -5.65 8.59 -4.38
CA ILE A 80 -6.49 7.69 -5.15
C ILE A 80 -6.14 7.82 -6.63
N LYS A 81 -5.71 6.72 -7.25
CA LYS A 81 -5.34 6.68 -8.67
C LYS A 81 -6.25 5.74 -9.47
N PRO A 82 -6.48 6.00 -10.77
CA PRO A 82 -7.16 5.05 -11.62
C PRO A 82 -6.29 3.80 -11.85
N LEU A 83 -6.93 2.63 -11.89
CA LEU A 83 -6.34 1.35 -12.27
C LEU A 83 -6.99 0.88 -13.57
N ARG A 84 -6.30 1.09 -14.68
CA ARG A 84 -6.70 0.49 -15.95
C ARG A 84 -6.28 -0.98 -15.95
N TYR A 85 -7.16 -1.84 -16.44
CA TYR A 85 -6.93 -3.28 -16.52
C TYR A 85 -7.30 -3.80 -17.91
N ARG A 86 -6.60 -4.84 -18.37
CA ARG A 86 -6.85 -5.48 -19.67
C ARG A 86 -7.84 -6.63 -19.57
N THR A 87 -7.62 -7.53 -18.61
CA THR A 87 -8.40 -8.78 -18.49
C THR A 87 -9.56 -8.63 -17.50
N ARG A 88 -9.25 -8.28 -16.25
CA ARG A 88 -10.26 -8.14 -15.19
C ARG A 88 -9.85 -7.07 -14.16
N PRO A 89 -10.83 -6.45 -13.48
CA PRO A 89 -10.53 -5.66 -12.29
C PRO A 89 -9.77 -6.50 -11.27
N HIS A 90 -8.90 -5.84 -10.51
CA HIS A 90 -8.14 -6.44 -9.42
C HIS A 90 -7.78 -5.36 -8.38
N LEU A 91 -7.31 -5.81 -7.23
CA LEU A 91 -6.86 -4.94 -6.14
C LEU A 91 -5.41 -4.49 -6.41
N SER A 92 -5.12 -3.21 -6.19
CA SER A 92 -3.74 -2.70 -6.25
C SER A 92 -3.60 -1.46 -5.37
N GLY A 93 -2.63 -1.53 -4.47
CA GLY A 93 -2.17 -0.41 -3.66
C GLY A 93 -0.64 -0.44 -3.59
N LEU A 94 -0.08 0.61 -2.99
CA LEU A 94 1.28 0.57 -2.45
C LEU A 94 1.50 1.71 -1.46
N CYS A 95 2.36 1.48 -0.48
CA CYS A 95 2.85 2.50 0.42
C CYS A 95 4.22 3.05 -0.06
N GLU A 96 4.25 4.32 -0.48
CA GLU A 96 5.49 5.05 -0.81
C GLU A 96 6.05 5.71 0.45
N PHE A 97 6.76 4.91 1.25
CA PHE A 97 7.27 5.36 2.55
C PHE A 97 8.23 6.55 2.48
N ASP A 98 9.09 6.58 1.46
CA ASP A 98 10.10 7.64 1.27
C ASP A 98 9.49 9.02 1.00
N VAL A 99 8.23 9.10 0.58
CA VAL A 99 7.51 10.34 0.25
C VAL A 99 6.21 10.51 1.05
N GLY A 100 5.98 9.65 2.04
CA GLY A 100 4.83 9.75 2.92
C GLY A 100 3.49 9.57 2.21
N ARG A 101 3.31 8.52 1.39
CA ARG A 101 2.04 8.32 0.66
C ARG A 101 1.52 6.90 0.73
N ILE A 102 0.21 6.80 0.86
CA ILE A 102 -0.54 5.56 0.59
C ILE A 102 -1.26 5.75 -0.73
N ILE A 103 -0.91 4.94 -1.73
CA ILE A 103 -1.60 4.93 -3.02
C ILE A 103 -2.64 3.82 -3.00
N VAL A 104 -3.89 4.20 -3.26
CA VAL A 104 -5.00 3.29 -3.47
C VAL A 104 -5.41 3.36 -4.93
N ARG A 105 -5.33 2.25 -5.67
CA ARG A 105 -5.73 2.24 -7.08
C ARG A 105 -7.14 1.67 -7.24
N LEU A 106 -7.99 2.37 -7.96
CA LEU A 106 -9.37 1.98 -8.21
C LEU A 106 -9.59 1.51 -9.65
N PRO A 107 -10.17 0.31 -9.86
CA PRO A 107 -10.49 -0.17 -11.20
C PRO A 107 -11.33 0.81 -12.02
N GLU A 108 -10.86 1.10 -13.22
CA GLU A 108 -11.56 1.94 -14.20
C GLU A 108 -11.62 1.28 -15.59
N PRO A 109 -12.83 1.11 -16.17
CA PRO A 109 -14.15 1.38 -15.57
C PRO A 109 -14.41 0.47 -14.37
N PHE A 110 -15.19 0.93 -13.39
CA PHE A 110 -15.53 0.07 -12.25
C PHE A 110 -16.62 -0.92 -12.65
N ARG A 111 -16.36 -2.21 -12.45
CA ARG A 111 -17.34 -3.28 -12.52
C ARG A 111 -17.20 -4.18 -11.30
N PRO A 112 -18.29 -4.64 -10.67
CA PRO A 112 -18.20 -5.58 -9.57
C PRO A 112 -17.43 -6.86 -9.97
N PHE A 113 -16.53 -7.32 -9.11
CA PHE A 113 -15.65 -8.44 -9.40
C PHE A 113 -15.37 -9.28 -8.15
N ASP A 114 -14.93 -10.51 -8.37
CA ASP A 114 -14.42 -11.39 -7.32
C ASP A 114 -12.89 -11.39 -7.35
N GLU A 115 -12.27 -11.37 -6.18
CA GLU A 115 -10.84 -11.57 -6.01
C GLU A 115 -10.58 -12.68 -5.00
N LEU A 116 -9.53 -13.46 -5.20
CA LEU A 116 -9.04 -14.40 -4.20
C LEU A 116 -8.10 -13.66 -3.25
N VAL A 117 -8.44 -13.62 -1.97
CA VAL A 117 -7.64 -13.00 -0.92
C VAL A 117 -6.98 -14.09 -0.09
N TYR A 118 -5.66 -14.07 0.03
CA TYR A 118 -4.90 -15.11 0.72
C TYR A 118 -4.80 -14.80 2.22
N VAL A 119 -5.50 -15.60 3.04
CA VAL A 119 -5.64 -15.34 4.48
C VAL A 119 -4.64 -16.10 5.34
N SER A 120 -4.11 -17.21 4.84
CA SER A 120 -3.03 -17.94 5.50
C SER A 120 -2.21 -18.77 4.51
N ALA A 121 -0.97 -19.05 4.89
CA ALA A 121 -0.11 -20.00 4.22
C ALA A 121 0.48 -20.94 5.27
N ARG A 122 0.32 -22.24 5.07
CA ARG A 122 0.97 -23.25 5.91
C ARG A 122 2.06 -23.93 5.11
N ARG A 123 3.29 -23.93 5.63
CA ARG A 123 4.38 -24.72 5.02
C ARG A 123 4.01 -26.20 5.09
N LYS A 124 4.08 -26.90 3.95
CA LYS A 124 3.90 -28.36 3.89
C LYS A 124 5.15 -29.04 4.44
N PRO A 125 5.01 -30.16 5.18
CA PRO A 125 6.16 -30.94 5.62
C PRO A 125 6.94 -31.50 4.41
N GLY A 126 8.27 -31.57 4.53
CA GLY A 126 9.17 -32.11 3.51
C GLY A 126 10.34 -31.17 3.15
N ALA A 127 11.29 -31.70 2.36
CA ALA A 127 12.53 -31.02 2.00
C ALA A 127 12.35 -29.78 1.08
N GLY A 128 11.17 -29.60 0.48
CA GLY A 128 10.87 -28.49 -0.42
C GLY A 128 10.17 -27.31 0.26
N MET A 129 10.41 -26.08 -0.23
CA MET A 129 9.69 -24.88 0.19
C MET A 129 8.29 -24.83 -0.46
N ARG A 130 7.39 -25.70 0.00
CA ARG A 130 6.01 -25.80 -0.50
C ARG A 130 5.02 -25.26 0.53
N PHE A 131 4.03 -24.50 0.07
CA PHE A 131 2.99 -23.92 0.93
C PHE A 131 1.60 -24.40 0.51
N ALA A 132 0.74 -24.65 1.50
CA ALA A 132 -0.71 -24.76 1.34
C ALA A 132 -1.31 -23.39 1.64
N TRP A 133 -1.85 -22.75 0.61
CA TRP A 133 -2.50 -21.45 0.74
C TRP A 133 -3.98 -21.62 1.05
N VAL A 134 -4.47 -20.86 2.03
CA VAL A 134 -5.90 -20.71 2.28
C VAL A 134 -6.31 -19.34 1.76
N SER A 135 -7.30 -19.34 0.87
CA SER A 135 -7.82 -18.13 0.26
C SER A 135 -9.32 -18.04 0.41
N GLU A 136 -9.84 -16.83 0.53
CA GLU A 136 -11.26 -16.53 0.50
C GLU A 136 -11.62 -15.82 -0.81
N LYS A 137 -12.72 -16.21 -1.45
CA LYS A 137 -13.24 -15.52 -2.63
C LYS A 137 -14.14 -14.36 -2.17
N VAL A 138 -13.76 -13.14 -2.53
CA VAL A 138 -14.40 -11.92 -2.03
C VAL A 138 -15.00 -11.13 -3.17
N ARG A 139 -16.30 -10.85 -3.09
CA ARG A 139 -17.00 -9.99 -4.04
C ARG A 139 -16.86 -8.52 -3.65
N PHE A 140 -16.25 -7.72 -4.53
CA PHE A 140 -16.21 -6.26 -4.44
C PHE A 140 -17.38 -5.68 -5.24
N ARG A 141 -18.38 -5.14 -4.54
CA ARG A 141 -19.63 -4.66 -5.16
C ARG A 141 -19.56 -3.19 -5.53
N THR A 142 -18.77 -2.42 -4.80
CA THR A 142 -18.69 -0.96 -4.96
C THR A 142 -17.25 -0.45 -4.97
N ARG A 143 -17.04 0.75 -5.52
CA ARG A 143 -15.74 1.45 -5.40
C ARG A 143 -15.35 1.66 -3.94
N ARG A 144 -16.33 1.86 -3.04
CA ARG A 144 -16.09 1.97 -1.59
C ARG A 144 -15.48 0.69 -1.01
N ASP A 145 -15.92 -0.48 -1.45
CA ASP A 145 -15.35 -1.76 -1.00
C ASP A 145 -13.85 -1.82 -1.33
N VAL A 146 -13.49 -1.50 -2.58
CA VAL A 146 -12.09 -1.50 -3.04
C VAL A 146 -11.28 -0.43 -2.30
N LEU A 147 -11.81 0.79 -2.20
CA LEU A 147 -11.17 1.89 -1.48
C LEU A 147 -10.80 1.46 -0.06
N ARG A 148 -11.76 0.92 0.70
CA ARG A 148 -11.56 0.55 2.09
C ARG A 148 -10.64 -0.66 2.24
N PHE A 149 -10.77 -1.66 1.36
CA PHE A 149 -9.93 -2.85 1.42
C PHE A 149 -8.47 -2.51 1.15
N VAL A 150 -8.19 -1.87 0.01
CA VAL A 150 -6.82 -1.51 -0.38
C VAL A 150 -6.24 -0.53 0.64
N TYR A 151 -7.02 0.46 1.09
CA TYR A 151 -6.56 1.37 2.13
C TYR A 151 -6.15 0.63 3.41
N LEU A 152 -6.96 -0.29 3.93
CA LEU A 152 -6.64 -1.03 5.15
C LEU A 152 -5.42 -1.94 4.99
N HIS A 153 -5.28 -2.56 3.82
CA HIS A 153 -4.11 -3.37 3.48
C HIS A 153 -2.84 -2.51 3.54
N GLU A 154 -2.81 -1.38 2.82
CA GLU A 154 -1.65 -0.49 2.80
C GLU A 154 -1.43 0.23 4.14
N TRP A 155 -2.51 0.56 4.85
CA TRP A 155 -2.42 1.16 6.18
C TRP A 155 -1.75 0.21 7.16
N LEU A 156 -1.98 -1.10 7.07
CA LEU A 156 -1.28 -2.04 7.96
C LEU A 156 0.21 -2.16 7.60
N HIS A 157 0.55 -2.12 6.31
CA HIS A 157 1.95 -2.01 5.88
C HIS A 157 2.63 -0.77 6.45
N TRP A 158 1.95 0.38 6.38
CA TRP A 158 2.35 1.62 7.02
C TRP A 158 2.56 1.46 8.52
N TYR A 159 1.55 0.93 9.23
CA TYR A 159 1.57 0.76 10.68
C TYR A 159 2.71 -0.17 11.13
N LEU A 160 2.91 -1.30 10.44
CA LEU A 160 3.97 -2.24 10.76
C LEU A 160 5.36 -1.62 10.64
N ARG A 161 5.59 -0.81 9.60
CA ARG A 161 6.89 -0.16 9.39
C ARG A 161 7.10 1.02 10.31
N GLU A 162 6.18 1.97 10.31
CA GLU A 162 6.37 3.27 10.97
C GLU A 162 6.11 3.20 12.47
N MET A 163 5.14 2.40 12.91
CA MET A 163 4.74 2.35 14.33
C MET A 163 5.33 1.15 15.09
N VAL A 164 5.52 0.01 14.42
CA VAL A 164 6.00 -1.23 15.06
C VAL A 164 7.49 -1.50 14.75
N GLY A 165 8.08 -0.84 13.76
CA GLY A 165 9.48 -1.03 13.36
C GLY A 165 9.75 -2.40 12.70
N ARG A 166 8.73 -3.06 12.18
CA ARG A 166 8.83 -4.34 11.45
C ARG A 166 8.91 -4.09 9.96
N ARG A 167 9.50 -5.04 9.22
CA ARG A 167 9.45 -5.00 7.75
C ARG A 167 7.99 -5.05 7.29
N SER A 168 7.66 -4.27 6.26
CA SER A 168 6.36 -4.21 5.60
C SER A 168 6.05 -5.45 4.73
N GLY A 169 6.56 -6.63 5.09
CA GLY A 169 6.48 -7.86 4.29
C GLY A 169 5.40 -8.84 4.74
N ALA A 170 4.44 -8.38 5.55
CA ALA A 170 3.44 -9.24 6.17
C ALA A 170 2.14 -9.31 5.33
N GLU A 171 2.27 -9.56 4.02
CA GLU A 171 1.16 -9.51 3.04
C GLU A 171 -0.08 -10.28 3.50
N THR A 172 0.10 -11.52 3.97
CA THR A 172 -1.01 -12.36 4.44
C THR A 172 -1.72 -11.77 5.67
N ALA A 173 -1.02 -11.03 6.54
CA ALA A 173 -1.65 -10.33 7.65
C ALA A 173 -2.36 -9.05 7.19
N CYS A 174 -1.80 -8.32 6.24
CA CYS A 174 -2.43 -7.16 5.62
C CYS A 174 -3.73 -7.56 4.90
N ASP A 175 -3.70 -8.63 4.12
CA ASP A 175 -4.86 -9.22 3.45
C ASP A 175 -5.92 -9.66 4.45
N ARG A 176 -5.54 -10.40 5.49
CA ARG A 176 -6.47 -10.84 6.55
C ARG A 176 -7.09 -9.66 7.30
N PHE A 177 -6.29 -8.65 7.64
CA PHE A 177 -6.75 -7.44 8.31
C PHE A 177 -7.74 -6.68 7.43
N ALA A 178 -7.40 -6.44 6.16
CA ALA A 178 -8.29 -5.76 5.22
C ALA A 178 -9.59 -6.54 5.04
N LEU A 179 -9.50 -7.86 4.83
CA LEU A 179 -10.63 -8.75 4.61
C LEU A 179 -11.65 -8.72 5.74
N ARG A 180 -11.19 -8.80 6.99
CA ARG A 180 -12.08 -8.78 8.17
C ARG A 180 -12.76 -7.43 8.37
N ASN A 181 -12.17 -6.34 7.87
CA ASN A 181 -12.50 -5.00 8.33
C ASN A 181 -13.06 -4.05 7.27
N PHE A 182 -12.85 -4.29 5.96
CA PHE A 182 -13.21 -3.30 4.93
C PHE A 182 -14.69 -2.93 4.88
N ARG A 183 -15.59 -3.81 5.33
CA ARG A 183 -17.04 -3.54 5.40
C ARG A 183 -17.51 -2.98 6.73
N ARG A 184 -16.72 -3.07 7.80
CA ARG A 184 -17.07 -2.53 9.12
C ARG A 184 -17.17 -1.02 9.04
N ARG A 185 -17.92 -0.38 9.94
CA ARG A 185 -18.00 1.09 10.01
C ARG A 185 -16.76 1.69 10.68
N GLN A 186 -16.39 1.12 11.82
CA GLN A 186 -15.23 1.51 12.61
C GLN A 186 -14.18 0.40 12.61
N VAL A 187 -12.92 0.80 12.48
CA VAL A 187 -11.73 -0.04 12.63
C VAL A 187 -10.75 0.69 13.53
N THR A 188 -10.09 -0.04 14.41
CA THR A 188 -9.27 0.48 15.49
C THR A 188 -7.87 -0.13 15.47
N LEU A 189 -6.97 0.39 16.30
CA LEU A 189 -5.64 -0.20 16.50
C LEU A 189 -5.70 -1.60 17.12
N ASP A 190 -6.76 -1.92 17.86
CA ASP A 190 -6.90 -3.26 18.45
C ASP A 190 -7.20 -4.33 17.40
N ASP A 191 -7.98 -3.98 16.37
CA ASP A 191 -8.20 -4.85 15.21
C ASP A 191 -6.87 -5.14 14.48
N ALA A 192 -5.99 -4.14 14.39
CA ALA A 192 -4.65 -4.29 13.81
C ALA A 192 -3.77 -5.18 14.68
N ARG A 193 -3.76 -4.96 16.00
CA ARG A 193 -3.02 -5.79 16.97
C ARG A 193 -3.52 -7.23 16.97
N GLU A 194 -4.81 -7.47 16.82
CA GLU A 194 -5.38 -8.82 16.69
C GLU A 194 -4.88 -9.49 15.40
N ALA A 195 -4.95 -8.81 14.25
CA ALA A 195 -4.44 -9.35 12.99
C ALA A 195 -2.95 -9.71 13.07
N ILE A 196 -2.15 -8.87 13.73
CA ILE A 196 -0.74 -9.10 13.99
C ILE A 196 -0.53 -10.24 15.00
N ARG A 197 -1.33 -10.36 16.06
CA ARG A 197 -1.24 -11.48 17.02
C ARG A 197 -1.65 -12.81 16.39
N GLY A 198 -2.58 -12.78 15.43
CA GLY A 198 -2.89 -13.92 14.56
C GLY A 198 -1.72 -14.37 13.67
N LEU A 199 -0.57 -13.65 13.66
CA LEU A 199 0.70 -14.15 13.13
C LEU A 199 1.38 -15.15 14.08
N ARG A 200 1.09 -15.09 15.38
CA ARG A 200 1.66 -15.96 16.43
C ARG A 200 0.83 -17.20 16.70
N MET A 201 -0.48 -17.18 16.42
CA MET A 201 -1.40 -18.26 16.77
C MET A 201 -2.36 -18.59 15.61
N LEU A 202 -1.90 -19.40 14.66
CA LEU A 202 -2.79 -20.39 14.05
C LEU A 202 -2.62 -21.67 14.88
N PRO A 203 -3.48 -21.94 15.88
CA PRO A 203 -3.53 -23.27 16.45
C PRO A 203 -3.91 -24.26 15.36
N LEU A 204 -3.28 -25.43 15.39
CA LEU A 204 -3.71 -26.63 14.68
C LEU A 204 -5.20 -26.85 15.01
N PRO A 205 -6.08 -27.08 14.02
CA PRO A 205 -7.34 -27.73 14.33
C PRO A 205 -7.01 -29.12 14.88
N ASP A 206 -7.53 -29.44 16.07
CA ASP A 206 -7.34 -30.74 16.75
C ASP A 206 -7.84 -31.95 15.92
N GLY A 207 -8.54 -31.72 14.81
CA GLY A 207 -9.07 -32.74 13.91
C GLY A 207 -8.09 -33.36 12.90
N LEU A 208 -6.79 -33.03 12.94
CA LEU A 208 -5.75 -33.65 12.11
C LEU A 208 -4.64 -34.29 12.95
N ARG A 209 -5.00 -34.92 14.08
CA ARG A 209 -4.24 -36.08 14.56
C ARG A 209 -4.41 -37.17 13.51
N LEU A 210 -3.37 -37.33 12.69
CA LEU A 210 -3.20 -38.46 11.78
C LEU A 210 -3.51 -39.76 12.55
N VAL A 211 -4.48 -40.53 12.04
CA VAL A 211 -4.45 -41.97 12.23
C VAL A 211 -3.16 -42.45 11.58
N ALA A 212 -2.41 -43.26 12.34
CA ALA A 212 -1.12 -43.82 11.98
C ALA A 212 -1.15 -44.61 10.66
#